data_AF-A0A212JEK0-F1
#
_entry.id   AF-A0A212JEK0-F1
#
_cell.length_a   1.000
_cell.length_b   1.000
_cell.length_c   1.000
_cell.angle_alpha   90.00
_cell.angle_beta   90.00
_cell.angle_gamma   90.00
#
_symmetry.space_group_name_H-M   'P 1'
#
loop_
_entity.id
_entity.type
_entity.pdbx_description
1 polymer ?
#
loop_
_entity_poly.entity_id
_entity_poly.type
_entity_poly.pdbx_seq_one_letter_code
_entity_poly.pdbx_strand_id
1 'polypeptide(L)'
;MTASGSKVTADEENAGWSLEAPDGSVRFIWSGDYSSSPLHDVMLELDAAPFVTAGLDTSKLPEYYAAYDGMLMVGTKLGSDKLIYQGEPTPLAAYEQIVSKYRSSVGYHTALDHYNVSLGNGNMFEWAKDMQTNSVTKENQDKDIVFVLNPEPLIAAGVDPEKVEGWVYTTVSVEIDGKATDVYKFLKPFNLK
;
A
#
# COMPACT_ATOMS: atom_id res chain seq x y z
N MET A 1 -25.28 -10.67 8.90
CA MET A 1 -23.83 -10.45 9.01
C MET A 1 -23.55 -9.10 8.38
N THR A 2 -23.28 -8.09 9.21
CA THR A 2 -22.82 -6.79 8.74
C THR A 2 -21.40 -6.96 8.26
N ALA A 3 -21.14 -6.71 6.97
CA ALA A 3 -19.79 -6.52 6.46
C ALA A 3 -19.11 -5.49 7.38
N SER A 4 -17.97 -5.86 7.98
CA SER A 4 -17.14 -4.96 8.76
C SER A 4 -16.98 -3.66 7.97
N GLY A 5 -17.53 -2.56 8.49
CA GLY A 5 -17.55 -1.28 7.80
C GLY A 5 -16.13 -0.90 7.40
N SER A 6 -15.96 -0.48 6.15
CA SER A 6 -14.70 0.05 5.67
C SER A 6 -14.19 1.13 6.64
N LYS A 7 -13.00 0.95 7.24
CA LYS A 7 -12.31 1.97 8.06
C LYS A 7 -11.71 3.08 7.16
N VAL A 8 -12.42 3.48 6.12
CA VAL A 8 -12.01 4.60 5.29
C VAL A 8 -12.37 5.87 6.03
N THR A 9 -11.36 6.67 6.36
CA THR A 9 -11.51 7.93 7.11
C THR A 9 -10.86 9.07 6.34
N ALA A 10 -11.30 10.30 6.61
CA ALA A 10 -10.63 11.47 6.07
C ALA A 10 -9.23 11.58 6.68
N ASP A 11 -8.25 11.94 5.84
CA ASP A 11 -6.87 12.18 6.22
C ASP A 11 -6.52 13.63 5.85
N GLU A 12 -6.76 14.54 6.79
CA GLU A 12 -6.58 15.98 6.57
C GLU A 12 -5.11 16.34 6.35
N GLU A 13 -4.19 15.62 7.00
CA GLU A 13 -2.74 15.83 6.89
C GLU A 13 -2.23 15.59 5.46
N ASN A 14 -2.78 14.58 4.77
CA ASN A 14 -2.41 14.24 3.40
C ASN A 14 -3.45 14.71 2.37
N ALA A 15 -4.38 15.58 2.78
CA ALA A 15 -5.46 16.12 1.97
C ALA A 15 -6.24 15.02 1.22
N GLY A 16 -6.60 13.93 1.91
CA GLY A 16 -7.16 12.74 1.28
C GLY A 16 -7.92 11.82 2.22
N TRP A 17 -7.75 10.51 2.02
CA TRP A 17 -8.36 9.46 2.84
C TRP A 17 -7.35 8.39 3.18
N SER A 18 -7.62 7.68 4.27
CA SER A 18 -6.85 6.52 4.69
C SER A 18 -7.75 5.31 4.90
N LEU A 19 -7.23 4.12 4.58
CA LEU A 19 -7.79 2.82 4.94
C LEU A 19 -6.83 2.15 5.92
N GLU A 20 -7.27 2.02 7.16
CA GLU A 20 -6.50 1.38 8.23
C GLU A 20 -6.70 -0.15 8.22
N ALA A 21 -5.61 -0.88 8.44
CA ALA A 21 -5.65 -2.32 8.67
C ALA A 21 -6.53 -2.69 9.90
N PRO A 22 -7.08 -3.91 9.95
CA PRO A 22 -7.81 -4.40 11.12
C PRO A 22 -7.04 -4.30 12.43
N ASP A 23 -5.72 -4.55 12.39
CA ASP A 23 -4.84 -4.51 13.57
C ASP A 23 -4.29 -3.10 13.90
N GLY A 24 -4.63 -2.09 13.10
CA GLY A 24 -4.19 -0.70 13.31
C GLY A 24 -2.72 -0.41 13.03
N SER A 25 -1.94 -1.39 12.56
CA SER A 25 -0.47 -1.26 12.45
C SER A 25 0.01 -0.64 11.14
N VAL A 26 -0.86 -0.54 10.14
CA VAL A 26 -0.56 0.04 8.83
C VAL A 26 -1.83 0.62 8.22
N ARG A 27 -1.69 1.73 7.49
CA ARG A 27 -2.75 2.35 6.70
C ARG A 27 -2.29 2.67 5.29
N PHE A 28 -3.17 2.51 4.32
CA PHE A 28 -2.99 2.99 2.95
C PHE A 28 -3.65 4.36 2.85
N ILE A 29 -2.91 5.35 2.35
CA ILE A 29 -3.38 6.74 2.23
C ILE A 29 -3.32 7.14 0.76
N TRP A 30 -4.38 7.79 0.27
CA TRP A 30 -4.41 8.40 -1.05
C TRP A 30 -4.98 9.81 -0.99
N SER A 31 -4.30 10.73 -1.64
CA SER A 31 -4.66 12.14 -1.65
C SER A 31 -5.86 12.41 -2.56
N GLY A 32 -6.71 13.34 -2.12
CA GLY A 32 -7.77 13.94 -2.91
C GLY A 32 -7.34 15.20 -3.65
N ASP A 33 -6.16 15.73 -3.38
CA ASP A 33 -5.61 16.92 -4.05
C ASP A 33 -4.07 16.89 -4.06
N TYR A 34 -3.49 16.58 -5.21
CA TYR A 34 -2.03 16.42 -5.37
C TYR A 34 -1.27 17.75 -5.26
N SER A 35 -1.97 18.89 -5.37
CA SER A 35 -1.39 20.20 -5.08
C SER A 35 -1.27 20.49 -3.58
N SER A 36 -1.94 19.71 -2.74
CA SER A 36 -2.05 19.93 -1.29
C SER A 36 -1.42 18.83 -0.44
N SER A 37 -1.15 17.64 -0.99
CA SER A 37 -0.44 16.57 -0.27
C SER A 37 1.04 16.92 -0.05
N PRO A 38 1.56 16.76 1.17
CA PRO A 38 2.87 17.29 1.55
C PRO A 38 4.04 16.52 0.95
N LEU A 39 3.97 15.18 0.95
CA LEU A 39 5.08 14.31 0.57
C LEU A 39 4.73 13.34 -0.57
N HIS A 40 3.63 12.61 -0.42
CA HIS A 40 3.20 11.60 -1.38
C HIS A 40 1.72 11.76 -1.72
N ASP A 41 1.31 11.27 -2.88
CA ASP A 41 -0.10 11.22 -3.30
C ASP A 41 -0.73 9.86 -3.00
N VAL A 42 0.08 8.81 -2.98
CA VAL A 42 -0.29 7.47 -2.57
C VAL A 42 0.85 6.89 -1.72
N MET A 43 0.53 6.35 -0.55
CA MET A 43 1.53 5.93 0.43
C MET A 43 1.00 4.88 1.41
N LEU A 44 1.92 4.19 2.07
CA LEU A 44 1.66 3.49 3.33
C LEU A 44 2.25 4.29 4.47
N GLU A 45 1.55 4.28 5.60
CA GLU A 45 2.08 4.66 6.90
C GLU A 45 1.95 3.48 7.85
N LEU A 46 3.01 3.14 8.57
CA LEU A 46 3.11 1.93 9.37
C LEU A 46 3.94 2.13 10.63
N ASP A 47 3.69 1.30 11.65
CA ASP A 47 4.52 1.24 12.85
C ASP A 47 5.96 0.86 12.48
N ALA A 48 6.92 1.70 12.89
CA ALA A 48 8.34 1.49 12.64
C ALA A 48 8.96 0.44 13.59
N ALA A 49 8.33 0.18 14.74
CA ALA A 49 8.94 -0.61 15.82
C ALA A 49 9.39 -2.02 15.38
N PRO A 50 8.63 -2.79 14.58
CA PRO A 50 9.08 -4.09 14.11
C PRO A 50 10.36 -4.00 13.26
N PHE A 51 10.49 -2.97 12.44
CA PHE A 51 11.66 -2.77 11.57
C PHE A 51 12.87 -2.25 12.34
N VAL A 52 12.67 -1.29 13.25
CA VAL A 52 13.73 -0.77 14.14
C VAL A 52 14.27 -1.88 15.04
N THR A 53 13.39 -2.70 15.61
CA THR A 53 13.79 -3.87 16.41
C THR A 53 14.57 -4.89 15.58
N ALA A 54 14.21 -5.04 14.30
CA ALA A 54 14.93 -5.86 13.34
C ALA A 54 16.24 -5.23 12.81
N GLY A 55 16.62 -4.03 13.25
CA GLY A 55 17.91 -3.41 12.93
C GLY A 55 17.85 -2.23 11.95
N LEU A 56 16.66 -1.74 11.60
CA LEU A 56 16.53 -0.56 10.73
C LEU A 56 17.27 0.65 11.31
N ASP A 57 18.20 1.20 10.54
CA ASP A 57 18.77 2.53 10.72
C ASP A 57 18.00 3.52 9.85
N THR A 58 17.10 4.29 10.47
CA THR A 58 16.22 5.23 9.75
C THR A 58 16.98 6.35 9.06
N SER A 59 18.23 6.64 9.45
CA SER A 59 19.07 7.64 8.79
C SER A 59 19.60 7.21 7.43
N LYS A 60 19.50 5.92 7.10
CA LYS A 60 19.93 5.32 5.82
C LYS A 60 18.78 5.12 4.83
N LEU A 61 17.56 5.46 5.22
CA LEU A 61 16.41 5.33 4.35
C LEU A 61 16.52 6.29 3.16
N PRO A 62 16.06 5.88 1.96
CA PRO A 62 16.03 6.76 0.80
C PRO A 62 14.92 7.81 0.93
N GLU A 63 14.97 8.86 0.11
CA GLU A 63 14.09 10.04 0.21
C GLU A 63 12.59 9.76 0.05
N TYR A 64 12.21 8.63 -0.54
CA TYR A 64 10.81 8.19 -0.66
C TYR A 64 10.29 7.46 0.60
N TYR A 65 11.10 7.43 1.66
CA TYR A 65 10.69 7.09 3.01
C TYR A 65 10.80 8.31 3.92
N ALA A 66 9.88 8.44 4.86
CA ALA A 66 9.99 9.33 6.00
C ALA A 66 9.86 8.52 7.30
N ALA A 67 10.63 8.88 8.32
CA ALA A 67 10.53 8.30 9.66
C ALA A 67 10.25 9.43 10.67
N TYR A 68 9.17 9.31 11.42
CA TYR A 68 8.71 10.33 12.38
C TYR A 68 7.83 9.69 13.44
N ASP A 69 7.90 10.16 14.68
CA ASP A 69 7.00 9.77 15.78
C ASP A 69 6.73 8.26 15.94
N GLY A 70 7.75 7.43 15.67
CA GLY A 70 7.63 5.96 15.73
C GLY A 70 6.99 5.30 14.50
N MET A 71 6.72 6.06 13.45
CA MET A 71 6.12 5.63 12.20
C MET A 71 7.14 5.65 11.05
N LEU A 72 6.89 4.81 10.04
CA LEU A 72 7.46 4.94 8.70
C LEU A 72 6.36 5.30 7.73
N MET A 73 6.63 6.25 6.83
CA MET A 73 5.84 6.51 5.65
C MET A 73 6.64 6.15 4.41
N VAL A 74 6.00 5.54 3.42
CA VAL A 74 6.59 5.24 2.11
C VAL A 74 5.58 5.44 1.01
N GLY A 75 5.97 6.13 -0.05
CA GLY A 75 5.06 6.33 -1.18
C GLY A 75 5.68 7.07 -2.34
N THR A 76 4.80 7.59 -3.19
CA THR A 76 5.20 8.39 -4.34
C THR A 76 4.27 9.57 -4.52
N LYS A 77 4.86 10.67 -5.01
CA LYS A 77 4.10 11.72 -5.66
C LYS A 77 3.68 11.21 -7.04
N LEU A 78 2.41 11.35 -7.40
CA LEU A 78 1.88 11.05 -8.73
C LEU A 78 1.94 12.30 -9.61
N GLY A 79 1.59 13.46 -9.06
CA GLY A 79 1.66 14.73 -9.79
C GLY A 79 1.61 15.95 -8.89
N SER A 80 1.30 17.11 -9.47
CA SER A 80 1.15 18.38 -8.74
C SER A 80 -0.18 19.07 -9.07
N ASP A 81 -1.11 18.31 -9.64
CA ASP A 81 -2.39 18.83 -10.12
C ASP A 81 -3.29 19.19 -8.96
N LYS A 82 -3.96 20.33 -9.06
CA LYS A 82 -5.18 20.56 -8.30
C LYS A 82 -6.32 19.73 -8.90
N LEU A 83 -6.83 18.78 -8.14
CA LEU A 83 -7.90 17.89 -8.61
C LEU A 83 -9.27 18.60 -8.56
N ILE A 84 -10.11 18.36 -9.57
CA ILE A 84 -11.41 19.01 -9.74
C ILE A 84 -12.49 17.93 -9.71
N TYR A 85 -13.48 18.13 -8.85
CA TYR A 85 -14.59 17.20 -8.62
C TYR A 85 -15.93 17.88 -8.91
N GLN A 86 -16.93 17.06 -9.25
CA GLN A 86 -18.31 17.51 -9.25
C GLN A 86 -18.90 17.28 -7.85
N GLY A 87 -18.95 18.34 -7.05
CA GLY A 87 -19.40 18.29 -5.65
C GLY A 87 -18.28 17.95 -4.68
N GLU A 88 -18.65 17.59 -3.45
CA GLU A 88 -17.70 17.22 -2.40
C GLU A 88 -16.93 15.95 -2.78
N PRO A 89 -15.58 15.97 -2.72
CA PRO A 89 -14.77 14.81 -3.01
C PRO A 89 -15.11 13.63 -2.09
N THR A 90 -15.19 12.43 -2.67
CA THR A 90 -15.38 11.18 -1.94
C THR A 90 -14.14 10.30 -2.09
N PRO A 91 -13.90 9.33 -1.19
CA PRO A 91 -12.76 8.44 -1.30
C PRO A 91 -12.71 7.70 -2.66
N LEU A 92 -13.88 7.27 -3.15
CA LEU A 92 -14.02 6.64 -4.47
C LEU A 92 -13.67 7.63 -5.60
N ALA A 93 -14.23 8.85 -5.57
CA ALA A 93 -13.98 9.84 -6.62
C ALA A 93 -12.49 10.22 -6.70
N ALA A 94 -11.77 10.24 -5.58
CA ALA A 94 -10.34 10.48 -5.57
C ALA A 94 -9.52 9.29 -6.10
N TYR A 95 -9.93 8.07 -5.78
CA TYR A 95 -9.33 6.89 -6.43
C TYR A 95 -9.54 6.91 -7.96
N GLU A 96 -10.72 7.32 -8.43
CA GLU A 96 -10.99 7.49 -9.86
C GLU A 96 -10.06 8.54 -10.54
N GLN A 97 -9.52 9.51 -9.79
CA GLN A 97 -8.49 10.43 -10.30
C GLN A 97 -7.18 9.70 -10.58
N ILE A 98 -6.77 8.75 -9.71
CA ILE A 98 -5.61 7.89 -9.96
C ILE A 98 -5.84 7.07 -11.24
N VAL A 99 -7.01 6.44 -11.36
CA VAL A 99 -7.33 5.60 -12.53
C VAL A 99 -7.32 6.41 -13.83
N SER A 100 -7.88 7.62 -13.82
CA SER A 100 -8.03 8.44 -15.02
C SER A 100 -6.75 9.15 -15.46
N LYS A 101 -5.92 9.60 -14.50
CA LYS A 101 -4.72 10.40 -14.78
C LYS A 101 -3.42 9.61 -14.68
N TYR A 102 -3.38 8.60 -13.82
CA TYR A 102 -2.18 7.84 -13.45
C TYR A 102 -2.43 6.34 -13.57
N ARG A 103 -3.05 5.92 -14.69
CA ARG A 103 -3.45 4.52 -14.95
C ARG A 103 -2.29 3.53 -14.80
N SER A 104 -1.06 3.95 -15.09
CA SER A 104 0.16 3.15 -14.94
C SER A 104 0.48 2.77 -13.49
N SER A 105 -0.05 3.52 -12.52
CA SER A 105 0.07 3.22 -11.09
C SER A 105 -0.99 2.23 -10.62
N VAL A 106 -1.92 1.80 -11.48
CA VAL A 106 -2.95 0.83 -11.13
C VAL A 106 -2.65 -0.51 -11.82
N GLY A 107 -2.52 -1.56 -11.02
CA GLY A 107 -2.22 -2.91 -11.50
C GLY A 107 -3.35 -3.90 -11.25
N TYR A 108 -3.15 -5.10 -11.78
CA TYR A 108 -3.99 -6.26 -11.48
C TYR A 108 -3.11 -7.51 -11.40
N HIS A 109 -3.17 -8.19 -10.26
CA HIS A 109 -2.45 -9.42 -9.99
C HIS A 109 -3.36 -10.61 -10.29
N THR A 110 -3.25 -11.14 -11.51
CA THR A 110 -4.14 -12.20 -12.01
C THR A 110 -4.20 -13.43 -11.11
N ALA A 111 -3.06 -13.92 -10.61
CA ALA A 111 -3.04 -15.14 -9.78
C ALA A 111 -3.84 -14.95 -8.47
N LEU A 112 -3.74 -13.77 -7.84
CA LEU A 112 -4.49 -13.47 -6.63
C LEU A 112 -5.89 -12.90 -6.88
N ASP A 113 -6.21 -12.54 -8.12
CA ASP A 113 -7.42 -11.79 -8.49
C ASP A 113 -7.54 -10.45 -7.74
N HIS A 114 -6.40 -9.76 -7.59
CA HIS A 114 -6.29 -8.50 -6.84
C HIS A 114 -6.07 -7.31 -7.75
N TYR A 115 -6.68 -6.18 -7.44
CA TYR A 115 -6.25 -4.88 -7.96
C TYR A 115 -5.16 -4.32 -7.06
N ASN A 116 -4.31 -3.44 -7.58
CA ASN A 116 -3.35 -2.72 -6.76
C ASN A 116 -3.15 -1.26 -7.17
N VAL A 117 -2.66 -0.49 -6.21
CA VAL A 117 -2.05 0.82 -6.44
C VAL A 117 -0.56 0.71 -6.13
N SER A 118 0.28 0.95 -7.13
CA SER A 118 1.72 1.09 -6.98
C SER A 118 2.04 2.39 -6.25
N LEU A 119 2.86 2.27 -5.20
CA LEU A 119 3.34 3.39 -4.39
C LEU A 119 4.78 3.76 -4.77
N GLY A 120 5.24 3.27 -5.92
CA GLY A 120 6.62 3.42 -6.39
C GLY A 120 7.60 2.46 -5.71
N ASN A 121 8.76 2.27 -6.35
CA ASN A 121 9.89 1.50 -5.82
C ASN A 121 9.54 0.07 -5.36
N GLY A 122 8.53 -0.54 -5.97
CA GLY A 122 8.10 -1.91 -5.67
C GLY A 122 7.20 -2.05 -4.44
N ASN A 123 6.74 -0.94 -3.84
CA ASN A 123 5.73 -0.91 -2.79
C ASN A 123 4.32 -0.83 -3.40
N MET A 124 3.33 -1.44 -2.77
CA MET A 124 1.94 -1.41 -3.25
C MET A 124 0.93 -1.66 -2.13
N PHE A 125 -0.30 -1.26 -2.40
CA PHE A 125 -1.48 -1.72 -1.68
C PHE A 125 -2.34 -2.54 -2.64
N GLU A 126 -2.72 -3.75 -2.25
CA GLU A 126 -3.54 -4.66 -3.05
C GLU A 126 -4.87 -4.96 -2.35
N TRP A 127 -5.93 -5.16 -3.13
CA TRP A 127 -7.22 -5.65 -2.63
C TRP A 127 -7.86 -6.62 -3.60
N ALA A 128 -8.61 -7.58 -3.07
CA ALA A 128 -9.31 -8.57 -3.87
C ALA A 128 -10.42 -7.91 -4.70
N LYS A 129 -10.56 -8.36 -5.94
CA LYS A 129 -11.70 -8.03 -6.80
C LYS A 129 -13.02 -8.50 -6.19
N ASP A 130 -13.01 -9.67 -5.56
CA ASP A 130 -14.13 -10.29 -4.86
C ASP A 130 -13.64 -10.86 -3.53
N MET A 131 -14.20 -10.40 -2.40
CA MET A 131 -13.79 -10.80 -1.05
C MET A 131 -14.27 -12.21 -0.66
N GLN A 132 -15.11 -12.84 -1.48
CA GLN A 132 -15.62 -14.18 -1.24
C GLN A 132 -14.83 -15.22 -2.01
N THR A 133 -14.64 -15.02 -3.32
CA THR A 133 -14.13 -16.05 -4.23
C THR A 133 -13.08 -15.49 -5.18
N ASN A 134 -11.94 -16.16 -5.29
CA ASN A 134 -10.95 -15.89 -6.33
C ASN A 134 -11.47 -16.43 -7.67
N SER A 135 -11.63 -15.56 -8.68
CA SER A 135 -12.23 -15.96 -9.96
C SER A 135 -11.29 -16.79 -10.84
N VAL A 136 -9.99 -16.85 -10.54
CA VAL A 136 -8.99 -17.65 -11.25
C VAL A 136 -8.90 -19.06 -10.68
N THR A 137 -8.77 -19.21 -9.35
CA THR A 137 -8.64 -20.53 -8.68
C THR A 137 -9.99 -21.17 -8.38
N LYS A 138 -11.07 -20.38 -8.32
CA LYS A 138 -12.42 -20.80 -7.87
C LYS A 138 -12.50 -21.18 -6.39
N GLU A 139 -11.50 -20.82 -5.61
CA GLU A 139 -11.44 -21.05 -4.17
C GLU A 139 -11.87 -19.81 -3.38
N ASN A 140 -12.04 -19.97 -2.06
CA ASN A 140 -12.32 -18.85 -1.18
C ASN A 140 -11.18 -17.83 -1.22
N GLN A 141 -11.53 -16.54 -1.30
CA GLN A 141 -10.55 -15.47 -1.16
C GLN A 141 -9.98 -15.48 0.26
N ASP A 142 -8.66 -15.67 0.36
CA ASP A 142 -7.93 -15.84 1.62
C ASP A 142 -7.22 -14.54 2.08
N LYS A 143 -7.01 -13.60 1.15
CA LYS A 143 -6.42 -12.27 1.39
C LYS A 143 -7.32 -11.21 0.75
N ASP A 144 -8.00 -10.42 1.56
CA ASP A 144 -8.92 -9.38 1.10
C ASP A 144 -8.18 -8.08 0.79
N ILE A 145 -7.19 -7.74 1.62
CA ILE A 145 -6.26 -6.63 1.39
C ILE A 145 -4.82 -7.06 1.74
N VAL A 146 -3.84 -6.48 1.06
CA VAL A 146 -2.41 -6.74 1.30
C VAL A 146 -1.62 -5.44 1.24
N PHE A 147 -0.86 -5.17 2.30
CA PHE A 147 0.16 -4.12 2.30
C PHE A 147 1.48 -4.74 1.90
N VAL A 148 2.18 -4.14 0.94
CA VAL A 148 3.37 -4.72 0.32
C VAL A 148 4.51 -3.72 0.34
N LEU A 149 5.64 -4.11 0.93
CA LEU A 149 6.87 -3.33 0.92
C LEU A 149 7.96 -4.00 0.11
N ASN A 150 8.75 -3.18 -0.59
CA ASN A 150 10.03 -3.60 -1.16
C ASN A 150 11.08 -3.73 -0.04
N PRO A 151 11.62 -4.93 0.20
CA PRO A 151 12.56 -5.16 1.28
C PRO A 151 13.95 -4.56 1.01
N GLU A 152 14.36 -4.39 -0.25
CA GLU A 152 15.72 -3.97 -0.61
C GLU A 152 16.19 -2.69 0.11
N PRO A 153 15.48 -1.55 0.07
CA PRO A 153 15.91 -0.33 0.77
C PRO A 153 15.92 -0.49 2.30
N LEU A 154 15.04 -1.31 2.87
CA LEU A 154 14.99 -1.57 4.30
C LEU A 154 16.19 -2.43 4.75
N ILE A 155 16.54 -3.45 3.97
CA ILE A 155 17.72 -4.29 4.20
C ILE A 155 19.00 -3.48 4.02
N ALA A 156 19.08 -2.64 2.98
CA ALA A 156 20.22 -1.73 2.79
C ALA A 156 20.38 -0.75 3.97
N ALA A 157 19.28 -0.38 4.63
CA ALA A 157 19.26 0.41 5.85
C ALA A 157 19.49 -0.41 7.14
N GLY A 158 19.73 -1.73 7.06
CA GLY A 158 20.15 -2.56 8.18
C GLY A 158 19.12 -3.53 8.74
N VAL A 159 17.90 -3.59 8.17
CA VAL A 159 16.87 -4.56 8.59
C VAL A 159 17.34 -5.98 8.32
N ASP A 160 17.25 -6.83 9.34
CA ASP A 160 17.26 -8.29 9.22
C ASP A 160 15.84 -8.76 8.88
N PRO A 161 15.56 -9.18 7.63
CA PRO A 161 14.20 -9.42 7.18
C PRO A 161 13.51 -10.61 7.88
N GLU A 162 14.29 -11.56 8.41
CA GLU A 162 13.77 -12.71 9.15
C GLU A 162 13.32 -12.35 10.58
N LYS A 163 13.65 -11.13 11.05
CA LYS A 163 13.30 -10.65 12.40
C LYS A 163 12.18 -9.62 12.42
N VAL A 164 11.64 -9.23 11.27
CA VAL A 164 10.54 -8.27 11.22
C VAL A 164 9.24 -8.95 11.66
N GLU A 165 8.79 -8.65 12.87
CA GLU A 165 7.56 -9.23 13.39
C GLU A 165 6.31 -8.65 12.72
N GLY A 166 5.29 -9.50 12.54
CA GLY A 166 3.99 -9.08 11.99
C GLY A 166 3.98 -8.80 10.48
N TRP A 167 5.10 -9.06 9.78
CA TRP A 167 5.21 -9.03 8.32
C TRP A 167 5.74 -10.38 7.82
N VAL A 168 5.22 -10.86 6.70
CA VAL A 168 5.70 -12.08 6.04
C VAL A 168 6.77 -11.69 5.02
N TYR A 169 8.01 -12.09 5.25
CA TYR A 169 9.09 -11.98 4.27
C TYR A 169 9.10 -13.20 3.37
N THR A 170 8.73 -13.05 2.10
CA THR A 170 8.63 -14.16 1.14
C THR A 170 8.77 -13.70 -0.30
N THR A 171 8.94 -14.64 -1.22
CA THR A 171 8.93 -14.35 -2.66
C THR A 171 7.51 -14.35 -3.21
N VAL A 172 7.22 -13.37 -4.07
CA VAL A 172 6.01 -13.33 -4.90
C VAL A 172 6.40 -13.39 -6.37
N SER A 173 5.64 -14.11 -7.17
CA SER A 173 5.86 -14.19 -8.60
C SER A 173 5.21 -12.99 -9.28
N VAL A 174 6.01 -12.18 -9.96
CA VAL A 174 5.55 -11.01 -10.72
C VAL A 174 5.95 -11.14 -12.18
N GLU A 175 5.18 -10.55 -13.09
CA GLU A 175 5.55 -10.49 -14.49
C GLU A 175 6.41 -9.24 -14.74
N ILE A 176 7.67 -9.44 -15.15
CA ILE A 176 8.60 -8.39 -15.56
C ILE A 176 9.00 -8.68 -17.01
N ASP A 177 8.73 -7.74 -17.91
CA ASP A 177 9.01 -7.86 -19.36
C ASP A 177 8.46 -9.15 -19.99
N GLY A 178 7.25 -9.56 -19.58
CA GLY A 178 6.60 -10.77 -20.08
C GLY A 178 7.11 -12.08 -19.47
N LYS A 179 7.95 -12.01 -18.41
CA LYS A 179 8.51 -13.17 -17.73
C LYS A 179 8.12 -13.21 -16.26
N ALA A 180 7.66 -14.36 -15.80
CA ALA A 180 7.49 -14.63 -14.38
C ALA A 180 8.85 -14.58 -13.68
N THR A 181 8.97 -13.72 -12.67
CA THR A 181 10.16 -13.52 -11.86
C THR A 181 9.74 -13.50 -10.41
N ASP A 182 10.41 -14.29 -9.59
CA ASP A 182 10.16 -14.32 -8.15
C ASP A 182 10.98 -13.23 -7.46
N VAL A 183 10.30 -12.35 -6.73
CA VAL A 183 10.90 -11.22 -6.03
C VAL A 183 10.50 -11.23 -4.56
N TYR A 184 11.45 -10.95 -3.67
CA TYR A 184 11.17 -10.86 -2.25
C TYR A 184 10.30 -9.63 -1.93
N LYS A 185 9.37 -9.81 -0.99
CA LYS A 185 8.47 -8.79 -0.45
C LYS A 185 8.28 -8.98 1.05
N PHE A 186 8.05 -7.88 1.76
CA PHE A 186 7.31 -7.95 3.02
C PHE A 186 5.82 -7.80 2.70
N LEU A 187 5.03 -8.77 3.14
CA LEU A 187 3.59 -8.81 2.96
C LEU A 187 2.90 -8.74 4.32
N LYS A 188 1.87 -7.90 4.41
CA LYS A 188 0.96 -7.88 5.55
C LYS A 188 -0.48 -8.06 5.07
N PRO A 189 -0.94 -9.32 4.92
CA PRO A 189 -2.27 -9.62 4.41
C PRO A 189 -3.32 -9.62 5.52
N PHE A 190 -4.56 -9.28 5.17
CA PHE A 190 -5.71 -9.39 6.05
C PHE A 190 -6.91 -10.03 5.36
N ASN A 191 -7.71 -10.72 6.15
CA ASN A 191 -9.05 -11.19 5.79
C ASN A 191 -10.06 -10.36 6.59
N LEU A 192 -11.04 -9.75 5.93
CA LEU A 192 -11.97 -8.78 6.51
C LEU A 192 -13.33 -9.40 6.90
N LYS A 193 -13.44 -10.73 6.85
CA LYS A 193 -14.64 -11.51 7.18
C LYS A 193 -14.97 -11.51 8.67
#